data_AF-A0A098G7W9-F1
#
_entry.id   AF-A0A098G7W9-F1
#
_cell.length_a   1.000
_cell.length_b   1.000
_cell.length_c   1.000
_cell.angle_alpha   90.00
_cell.angle_beta   90.00
_cell.angle_gamma   90.00
#
_symmetry.space_group_name_H-M   'P 1'
#
loop_
_entity.id
_entity.type
_entity.pdbx_description
1 polymer ?
#
loop_
_entity_poly.entity_id
_entity_poly.type
_entity_poly.pdbx_seq_one_letter_code
_entity_poly.pdbx_strand_id
1 'polypeptide(L)'
;MPYSFSELHNEFSPDQQNLSPEAMAIAVDQLKQQAQLKGRSFNCLIIDRENPAHDELTDLLLLLNKNKDKVIHERIQVVYRCKKHWSTMDIEIKNGQLSFFLLDAANSLPAVIDTVTSIYTHCPNASLKYSGSNTQMDKYSCAYFSLNDAFNLAKISNLHDILPDCVQMGAIGQFTSYKHFIETIIDRDTNILGNLTKTAVLNAVEHIQYIPIRNWPKEFGSLIKNIQSLTMFASLSKEKKYLRYNTKPTADYIEQHTVTCQDSPYAPPAQRNNAIENKKNKIKISALQHLKEHEEDFGTIINARQRGSSALFSEEKHEKNIASTDKNIPLKRSIAPKEEKETIIVDSKKLDSDLFIETQPIDGKYLHKKSNFILSKQVEIDLLFTSIQNMKRHGKTLSLSGSVHGEMVTVLAKKLKKLTQDFITKNENKERHEIDFSDFKNNFIKQLHSKDPEMAVHRQWWKVVTANILLALTGVGALFIVVRSLAQGKPSFFFDKTQREKNIIDVDSNIQNLCSIIPEPQEAAVKISAF
;
A
#
# COMPACT_ATOMS: atom_id res chain seq x y z
N MET A 1 7.45 -22.90 -7.75
CA MET A 1 7.53 -23.60 -6.45
C MET A 1 6.35 -23.13 -5.62
N PRO A 2 5.58 -24.04 -4.99
CA PRO A 2 4.52 -23.61 -4.08
C PRO A 2 5.12 -22.81 -2.91
N TYR A 3 4.43 -21.76 -2.46
CA TYR A 3 4.80 -21.03 -1.25
C TYR A 3 4.73 -21.96 -0.04
N SER A 4 5.72 -21.90 0.84
CA SER A 4 5.68 -22.59 2.12
C SER A 4 4.78 -21.85 3.11
N PHE A 5 4.25 -22.58 4.09
CA PHE A 5 3.48 -22.00 5.20
C PHE A 5 4.26 -20.89 5.92
N SER A 6 5.56 -21.10 6.17
CA SER A 6 6.42 -20.12 6.85
C SER A 6 6.59 -18.82 6.06
N GLU A 7 6.63 -18.88 4.72
CA GLU A 7 6.72 -17.68 3.88
C GLU A 7 5.44 -16.85 3.99
N LEU A 8 4.27 -17.50 3.85
CA LEU A 8 2.97 -16.84 3.98
C LEU A 8 2.75 -16.28 5.39
N HIS A 9 3.12 -17.05 6.42
CA HIS A 9 3.09 -16.59 7.81
C HIS A 9 3.94 -15.33 7.99
N ASN A 10 5.13 -15.26 7.38
CA ASN A 10 6.01 -14.10 7.48
C ASN A 10 5.42 -12.85 6.79
N GLU A 11 4.72 -13.01 5.65
CA GLU A 11 4.05 -11.90 4.96
C GLU A 11 2.94 -11.22 5.79
N PHE A 12 2.31 -11.95 6.71
CA PHE A 12 1.35 -11.37 7.65
C PHE A 12 1.97 -10.78 8.91
N SER A 13 3.29 -10.80 9.05
CA SER A 13 3.95 -10.15 10.19
C SER A 13 3.77 -8.61 10.15
N PRO A 14 3.79 -7.91 11.30
CA PRO A 14 3.58 -6.47 11.35
C PRO A 14 4.52 -5.67 10.44
N ASP A 15 5.78 -6.11 10.30
CA ASP A 15 6.84 -5.43 9.55
C ASP A 15 6.72 -5.58 8.02
N GLN A 16 6.02 -6.59 7.52
CA GLN A 16 5.89 -6.80 6.07
C GLN A 16 4.83 -5.88 5.47
N GLN A 17 5.16 -5.21 4.37
CA GLN A 17 4.24 -4.25 3.75
C GLN A 17 3.52 -4.81 2.54
N ASN A 18 4.16 -5.74 1.83
CA ASN A 18 3.67 -6.29 0.59
C ASN A 18 3.01 -7.64 0.83
N LEU A 19 1.99 -7.94 0.02
CA LEU A 19 1.38 -9.26 -0.08
C LEU A 19 1.66 -9.83 -1.47
N SER A 20 2.08 -11.09 -1.50
CA SER A 20 2.04 -11.95 -2.68
C SER A 20 0.59 -12.25 -3.08
N PRO A 21 0.35 -12.69 -4.33
CA PRO A 21 -0.97 -13.19 -4.73
C PRO A 21 -1.47 -14.34 -3.86
N GLU A 22 -0.57 -15.19 -3.37
CA GLU A 22 -0.87 -16.30 -2.48
C GLU A 22 -1.31 -15.81 -1.09
N ALA A 23 -0.57 -14.87 -0.48
CA ALA A 23 -1.00 -14.26 0.77
C ALA A 23 -2.32 -13.46 0.60
N MET A 24 -2.51 -12.79 -0.53
CA MET A 24 -3.78 -12.14 -0.87
C MET A 24 -4.94 -13.15 -0.96
N ALA A 25 -4.70 -14.35 -1.50
CA ALA A 25 -5.71 -15.40 -1.57
C ALA A 25 -6.19 -15.85 -0.18
N ILE A 26 -5.28 -16.04 0.77
CA ILE A 26 -5.61 -16.36 2.17
C ILE A 26 -6.46 -15.23 2.79
N ALA A 27 -6.07 -13.97 2.61
CA ALA A 27 -6.81 -12.84 3.14
C ALA A 27 -8.21 -12.69 2.51
N VAL A 28 -8.35 -12.97 1.21
CA VAL A 28 -9.64 -12.97 0.52
C VAL A 28 -10.53 -14.11 1.00
N ASP A 29 -10.01 -15.33 1.15
CA ASP A 29 -10.77 -16.48 1.64
C ASP A 29 -11.32 -16.23 3.04
N GLN A 30 -10.48 -15.70 3.93
CA GLN A 30 -10.87 -15.25 5.25
C GLN A 30 -12.04 -14.23 5.22
N LEU A 31 -11.99 -13.24 4.31
CA LEU A 31 -13.06 -12.26 4.14
C LEU A 31 -14.32 -12.86 3.50
N LYS A 32 -14.21 -13.86 2.63
CA LYS A 32 -15.34 -14.61 2.07
C LYS A 32 -16.13 -15.31 3.17
N GLN A 33 -15.44 -16.00 4.07
CA GLN A 33 -16.08 -16.66 5.22
C GLN A 33 -16.79 -15.63 6.12
N GLN A 34 -16.16 -14.48 6.39
CA GLN A 34 -16.82 -13.39 7.13
C GLN A 34 -18.05 -12.80 6.44
N ALA A 35 -18.05 -12.73 5.10
CA ALA A 35 -19.21 -12.28 4.34
C ALA A 35 -20.34 -13.31 4.41
N GLN A 36 -20.01 -14.59 4.25
CA GLN A 36 -20.94 -15.70 4.30
C GLN A 36 -21.63 -15.83 5.67
N LEU A 37 -20.88 -15.70 6.77
CA LEU A 37 -21.44 -15.65 8.14
C LEU A 37 -22.44 -14.51 8.34
N LYS A 38 -22.42 -13.48 7.48
CA LYS A 38 -23.33 -12.33 7.50
C LYS A 38 -24.40 -12.40 6.41
N GLY A 39 -24.53 -13.54 5.71
CA GLY A 39 -25.47 -13.73 4.62
C GLY A 39 -25.19 -12.84 3.41
N ARG A 40 -23.92 -12.54 3.13
CA ARG A 40 -23.51 -11.69 1.99
C ARG A 40 -22.61 -12.46 1.04
N SER A 41 -22.72 -12.14 -0.24
CA SER A 41 -21.77 -12.59 -1.25
C SER A 41 -20.52 -11.70 -1.25
N PHE A 42 -19.36 -12.33 -1.42
CA PHE A 42 -18.10 -11.64 -1.71
C PHE A 42 -17.33 -12.50 -2.72
N ASN A 43 -17.73 -12.41 -3.99
CA ASN A 43 -17.22 -13.26 -5.05
C ASN A 43 -15.88 -12.72 -5.57
N CYS A 44 -14.89 -12.60 -4.69
CA CYS A 44 -13.62 -11.97 -5.02
C CYS A 44 -12.62 -12.95 -5.67
N LEU A 45 -12.04 -12.56 -6.80
CA LEU A 45 -10.91 -13.21 -7.44
C LEU A 45 -9.61 -12.44 -7.18
N ILE A 46 -8.49 -13.15 -7.24
CA ILE A 46 -7.14 -12.60 -7.13
C ILE A 46 -6.44 -12.87 -8.45
N ILE A 47 -6.04 -11.80 -9.14
CA ILE A 47 -5.47 -11.87 -10.49
C ILE A 47 -4.05 -11.30 -10.46
N ASP A 48 -3.07 -12.08 -10.91
CA ASP A 48 -1.69 -11.61 -11.05
C ASP A 48 -1.33 -11.45 -12.52
N ARG A 49 -1.14 -10.20 -12.95
CA ARG A 49 -0.73 -9.89 -14.33
C ARG A 49 0.77 -10.04 -14.56
N GLU A 50 1.54 -10.19 -13.49
CA GLU A 50 2.99 -10.36 -13.54
C GLU A 50 3.41 -11.83 -13.58
N ASN A 51 2.44 -12.75 -13.73
CA ASN A 51 2.73 -14.16 -13.85
C ASN A 51 3.49 -14.42 -15.17
N PRO A 52 4.71 -14.98 -15.11
CA PRO A 52 5.54 -15.18 -16.30
C PRO A 52 4.95 -16.20 -17.29
N ALA A 53 4.03 -17.06 -16.84
CA ALA A 53 3.43 -18.08 -17.71
C ALA A 53 2.31 -17.51 -18.60
N HIS A 54 1.51 -16.59 -18.07
CA HIS A 54 0.38 -15.95 -18.78
C HIS A 54 -0.15 -14.75 -17.99
N ASP A 55 -0.81 -13.82 -18.67
CA ASP A 55 -1.55 -12.72 -18.03
C ASP A 55 -2.92 -13.22 -17.58
N GLU A 56 -3.06 -13.53 -16.28
CA GLU A 56 -4.30 -14.06 -15.69
C GLU A 56 -5.52 -13.14 -15.92
N LEU A 57 -5.31 -11.83 -16.09
CA LEU A 57 -6.41 -10.91 -16.43
C LEU A 57 -6.91 -11.16 -17.84
N THR A 58 -5.99 -11.35 -18.79
CA THR A 58 -6.34 -11.62 -20.19
C THR A 58 -7.16 -12.90 -20.31
N ASP A 59 -6.78 -13.96 -19.58
CA ASP A 59 -7.52 -15.21 -19.54
C ASP A 59 -8.92 -15.04 -18.96
N LEU A 60 -9.06 -14.28 -17.86
CA LEU A 60 -10.36 -13.96 -17.28
C LEU A 60 -11.24 -13.19 -18.27
N LEU A 61 -10.71 -12.19 -18.97
CA LEU A 61 -11.46 -11.38 -19.94
C LEU A 61 -11.95 -12.20 -21.14
N LEU A 62 -11.09 -13.08 -21.68
CA LEU A 62 -11.47 -14.00 -22.75
C LEU A 62 -12.59 -14.94 -22.30
N LEU A 63 -12.49 -15.47 -21.08
CA LEU A 63 -13.49 -16.38 -20.52
C LEU A 63 -14.83 -15.68 -20.26
N LEU A 64 -14.81 -14.47 -19.70
CA LEU A 64 -15.99 -13.64 -19.48
C LEU A 64 -16.67 -13.32 -20.82
N ASN A 65 -15.93 -12.83 -21.81
CA ASN A 65 -16.49 -12.46 -23.10
C ASN A 65 -17.10 -13.66 -23.85
N LYS A 66 -16.47 -14.84 -23.74
CA LYS A 66 -16.97 -16.10 -24.34
C LYS A 66 -18.27 -16.60 -23.71
N ASN A 67 -18.47 -16.37 -22.40
CA ASN A 67 -19.58 -16.99 -21.66
C ASN A 67 -20.64 -16.01 -21.14
N LYS A 68 -20.50 -14.70 -21.37
CA LYS A 68 -21.44 -13.67 -20.88
C LYS A 68 -22.91 -13.96 -21.23
N ASP A 69 -23.18 -14.53 -22.40
CA ASP A 69 -24.55 -14.83 -22.86
C ASP A 69 -25.22 -16.00 -22.11
N LYS A 70 -24.43 -16.80 -21.38
CA LYS A 70 -24.94 -17.92 -20.55
C LYS A 70 -25.35 -17.47 -19.15
N VAL A 71 -24.99 -16.24 -18.76
CA VAL A 71 -25.19 -15.73 -17.40
C VAL A 71 -26.32 -14.70 -17.40
N ILE A 72 -27.38 -14.97 -16.62
CA ILE A 72 -28.47 -14.03 -16.41
C ILE A 72 -27.96 -12.82 -15.63
N HIS A 73 -27.40 -13.09 -14.43
CA HIS A 73 -26.79 -12.07 -13.58
C HIS A 73 -25.68 -12.71 -12.72
N GLU A 74 -24.49 -12.11 -12.73
CA GLU A 74 -23.39 -12.48 -11.85
C GLU A 74 -22.57 -11.23 -11.53
N ARG A 75 -22.02 -11.17 -10.32
CA ARG A 75 -21.20 -10.04 -9.90
C ARG A 75 -19.95 -10.53 -9.17
N ILE A 76 -18.80 -10.04 -9.62
CA ILE A 76 -17.48 -10.53 -9.26
C ILE A 76 -16.63 -9.34 -8.83
N GLN A 77 -16.00 -9.45 -7.68
CA GLN A 77 -14.94 -8.52 -7.29
C GLN A 77 -13.60 -9.10 -7.75
N VAL A 78 -12.67 -8.25 -8.11
CA VAL A 78 -11.32 -8.65 -8.51
C VAL A 78 -10.34 -7.73 -7.82
N VAL A 79 -9.40 -8.32 -7.11
CA VAL A 79 -8.19 -7.64 -6.63
C VAL A 79 -7.06 -8.12 -7.53
N TYR A 80 -6.43 -7.20 -8.27
CA TYR A 80 -5.41 -7.57 -9.23
C TYR A 80 -4.10 -6.84 -8.99
N ARG A 81 -2.99 -7.49 -9.33
CA ARG A 81 -1.65 -6.93 -9.26
C ARG A 81 -1.10 -6.70 -10.66
N CYS A 82 -0.54 -5.51 -10.90
CA CYS A 82 0.15 -5.14 -12.12
C CYS A 82 1.28 -4.15 -11.78
N LYS A 83 2.50 -4.39 -12.26
CA LYS A 83 3.69 -3.55 -11.98
C LYS A 83 3.91 -3.34 -10.47
N LYS A 84 3.77 -4.41 -9.67
CA LYS A 84 3.78 -4.41 -8.19
C LYS A 84 2.72 -3.54 -7.50
N HIS A 85 1.80 -2.97 -8.26
CA HIS A 85 0.69 -2.18 -7.74
C HIS A 85 -0.57 -3.02 -7.67
N TRP A 86 -1.32 -2.89 -6.58
CA TRP A 86 -2.61 -3.54 -6.42
C TRP A 86 -3.73 -2.57 -6.72
N SER A 87 -4.77 -3.04 -7.41
CA SER A 87 -5.97 -2.28 -7.69
C SER A 87 -7.21 -3.17 -7.62
N THR A 88 -8.38 -2.54 -7.63
CA THR A 88 -9.66 -3.21 -7.49
C THR A 88 -10.51 -3.01 -8.73
N MET A 89 -11.21 -4.07 -9.13
CA MET A 89 -12.20 -4.03 -10.18
C MET A 89 -13.47 -4.74 -9.70
N ASP A 90 -14.63 -4.18 -10.01
CA ASP A 90 -15.93 -4.83 -9.83
C ASP A 90 -16.53 -5.09 -11.23
N ILE A 91 -16.96 -6.32 -11.45
CA ILE A 91 -17.46 -6.81 -12.74
C ILE A 91 -18.90 -7.25 -12.53
N GLU A 92 -19.80 -6.74 -13.37
CA GLU A 92 -21.16 -7.23 -13.48
C GLU A 92 -21.39 -7.82 -14.88
N ILE A 93 -21.99 -9.01 -14.91
CA ILE A 93 -22.56 -9.62 -16.10
C ILE A 93 -24.07 -9.59 -15.94
N LYS A 94 -24.79 -8.90 -16.82
CA LYS A 94 -26.25 -8.77 -16.75
C LYS A 94 -26.83 -8.90 -18.15
N ASN A 95 -27.57 -9.98 -18.42
CA ASN A 95 -28.18 -10.27 -19.72
C ASN A 95 -27.18 -10.19 -20.89
N GLY A 96 -26.04 -10.88 -20.78
CA GLY A 96 -24.98 -10.86 -21.81
C GLY A 96 -24.16 -9.56 -21.88
N GLN A 97 -24.49 -8.53 -21.11
CA GLN A 97 -23.72 -7.29 -21.06
C GLN A 97 -22.66 -7.35 -19.95
N LEU A 98 -21.43 -6.98 -20.30
CA LEU A 98 -20.32 -6.83 -19.35
C LEU A 98 -20.19 -5.37 -18.94
N SER A 99 -20.16 -5.12 -17.64
CA SER A 99 -19.83 -3.82 -17.06
C SER A 99 -18.69 -3.94 -16.07
N PHE A 100 -17.70 -3.06 -16.21
CA PHE A 100 -16.52 -2.99 -15.37
C PHE A 100 -16.50 -1.66 -14.63
N PHE A 101 -16.22 -1.70 -13.33
CA PHE A 101 -15.84 -0.54 -12.54
C PHE A 101 -14.44 -0.74 -11.97
N LEU A 102 -13.49 0.02 -12.51
CA LEU A 102 -12.11 -0.01 -12.07
C LEU A 102 -11.84 1.11 -11.06
N LEU A 103 -11.38 0.73 -9.88
CA LEU A 103 -11.09 1.63 -8.77
C LEU A 103 -9.62 1.48 -8.36
N ASP A 104 -8.92 2.60 -8.39
CA ASP A 104 -7.53 2.67 -7.98
C ASP A 104 -7.33 3.72 -6.89
N ALA A 105 -6.89 3.27 -5.72
CA ALA A 105 -6.71 4.09 -4.54
C ALA A 105 -5.57 5.11 -4.69
N ALA A 106 -4.49 4.75 -5.38
CA ALA A 106 -3.29 5.57 -5.52
C ALA A 106 -3.28 6.42 -6.81
N ASN A 107 -4.23 6.20 -7.72
CA ASN A 107 -4.21 6.80 -9.06
C ASN A 107 -2.89 6.50 -9.82
N SER A 108 -2.40 5.27 -9.68
CA SER A 108 -1.27 4.65 -10.37
C SER A 108 -1.59 4.36 -11.83
N LEU A 109 -1.71 5.44 -12.61
CA LEU A 109 -2.04 5.38 -14.03
C LEU A 109 -1.20 4.37 -14.86
N PRO A 110 0.13 4.22 -14.68
CA PRO A 110 0.92 3.23 -15.43
C PRO A 110 0.49 1.76 -15.22
N ALA A 111 -0.04 1.43 -14.04
CA ALA A 111 -0.53 0.08 -13.73
C ALA A 111 -1.97 -0.14 -14.22
N VAL A 112 -2.75 0.95 -14.33
CA VAL A 112 -4.14 0.92 -14.76
C VAL A 112 -4.30 0.94 -16.28
N ILE A 113 -3.46 1.68 -17.01
CA ILE A 113 -3.54 1.80 -18.48
C ILE A 113 -3.46 0.43 -19.15
N ASP A 114 -2.57 -0.44 -18.68
CA ASP A 114 -2.46 -1.81 -19.20
C ASP A 114 -3.77 -2.58 -19.00
N THR A 115 -4.45 -2.39 -17.87
CA THR A 115 -5.69 -3.10 -17.55
C THR A 115 -6.85 -2.59 -18.39
N VAL A 116 -6.98 -1.28 -18.52
CA VAL A 116 -7.94 -0.63 -19.41
C VAL A 116 -7.78 -1.13 -20.85
N THR A 117 -6.54 -1.16 -21.34
CA THR A 117 -6.24 -1.55 -22.73
C THR A 117 -6.58 -3.02 -22.98
N SER A 118 -6.29 -3.91 -22.01
CA SER A 118 -6.70 -5.32 -22.09
C SER A 118 -8.22 -5.50 -22.08
N ILE A 119 -8.95 -4.77 -21.21
CA ILE A 119 -10.43 -4.81 -21.19
C ILE A 119 -11.00 -4.39 -22.54
N TYR A 120 -10.54 -3.25 -23.09
CA TYR A 120 -10.99 -2.78 -24.40
C TYR A 120 -10.68 -3.79 -25.52
N THR A 121 -9.48 -4.37 -25.51
CA THR A 121 -9.04 -5.33 -26.53
C THR A 121 -9.86 -6.63 -26.52
N HIS A 122 -10.14 -7.18 -25.34
CA HIS A 122 -10.79 -8.49 -25.21
C HIS A 122 -12.29 -8.42 -24.97
N CYS A 123 -12.81 -7.26 -24.56
CA CYS A 123 -14.21 -7.00 -24.28
C CYS A 123 -14.64 -5.63 -24.87
N PRO A 124 -14.51 -5.40 -26.18
CA PRO A 124 -14.70 -4.06 -26.78
C PRO A 124 -16.12 -3.49 -26.62
N ASN A 125 -17.12 -4.35 -26.41
CA ASN A 125 -18.51 -3.94 -26.22
C ASN A 125 -18.89 -3.74 -24.73
N ALA A 126 -17.92 -3.83 -23.81
CA ALA A 126 -18.20 -3.68 -22.40
C ALA A 126 -18.25 -2.20 -21.98
N SER A 127 -19.09 -1.89 -20.99
CA SER A 127 -19.06 -0.58 -20.35
C SER A 127 -17.92 -0.54 -19.33
N LEU A 128 -16.94 0.35 -19.52
CA LEU A 128 -15.82 0.53 -18.61
C LEU A 128 -15.88 1.88 -17.91
N LYS A 129 -16.00 1.85 -16.59
CA LYS A 129 -15.96 3.03 -15.72
C LYS A 129 -14.67 3.00 -14.91
N TYR A 130 -14.01 4.14 -14.77
CA TYR A 130 -12.75 4.25 -14.04
C TYR A 130 -12.77 5.38 -13.02
N SER A 131 -12.23 5.11 -11.83
CA SER A 131 -12.00 6.11 -10.80
C SER A 131 -10.60 5.97 -10.20
N GLY A 132 -9.70 6.89 -10.57
CA GLY A 132 -8.47 7.15 -9.85
C GLY A 132 -8.74 8.06 -8.66
N SER A 133 -8.87 7.49 -7.47
CA SER A 133 -9.46 8.19 -6.33
C SER A 133 -8.47 9.03 -5.53
N ASN A 134 -7.17 8.73 -5.61
CA ASN A 134 -6.12 9.37 -4.82
C ASN A 134 -6.42 9.35 -3.30
N THR A 135 -7.11 8.31 -2.82
CA THR A 135 -7.36 8.09 -1.39
C THR A 135 -6.12 7.59 -0.66
N GLN A 136 -5.22 6.92 -1.38
CA GLN A 136 -3.92 6.49 -0.90
C GLN A 136 -2.84 7.53 -1.24
N MET A 137 -2.09 7.96 -0.23
CA MET A 137 -0.95 8.86 -0.30
C MET A 137 0.38 8.16 -0.02
N ASP A 138 0.37 7.04 0.71
CA ASP A 138 1.57 6.22 0.94
C ASP A 138 1.90 5.31 -0.25
N LYS A 139 3.09 4.69 -0.26
CA LYS A 139 3.56 3.82 -1.35
C LYS A 139 3.30 2.33 -1.13
N TYR A 140 2.74 1.94 0.02
CA TYR A 140 2.87 0.58 0.55
C TYR A 140 1.53 -0.06 0.94
N SER A 141 0.44 0.70 0.92
CA SER A 141 -0.88 0.25 1.37
C SER A 141 -1.81 -0.19 0.24
N CYS A 142 -1.35 -0.19 -1.02
CA CYS A 142 -2.21 -0.50 -2.19
C CYS A 142 -2.90 -1.86 -2.09
N ALA A 143 -2.23 -2.88 -1.56
CA ALA A 143 -2.82 -4.20 -1.32
C ALA A 143 -4.03 -4.13 -0.37
N TYR A 144 -3.89 -3.39 0.73
CA TYR A 144 -4.92 -3.28 1.77
C TYR A 144 -6.05 -2.34 1.39
N PHE A 145 -5.75 -1.27 0.64
CA PHE A 145 -6.77 -0.45 -0.02
C PHE A 145 -7.59 -1.33 -0.97
N SER A 146 -6.93 -2.04 -1.88
CA SER A 146 -7.62 -2.84 -2.89
C SER A 146 -8.52 -3.92 -2.27
N LEU A 147 -8.01 -4.62 -1.26
CA LEU A 147 -8.78 -5.64 -0.54
C LEU A 147 -9.98 -5.04 0.22
N ASN A 148 -9.77 -3.90 0.90
CA ASN A 148 -10.85 -3.20 1.58
C ASN A 148 -11.90 -2.69 0.58
N ASP A 149 -11.46 -2.17 -0.56
CA ASP A 149 -12.32 -1.57 -1.56
C ASP A 149 -13.18 -2.64 -2.23
N ALA A 150 -12.58 -3.77 -2.63
CA ALA A 150 -13.31 -4.94 -3.13
C ALA A 150 -14.40 -5.38 -2.14
N PHE A 151 -14.05 -5.53 -0.87
CA PHE A 151 -14.99 -5.96 0.17
C PHE A 151 -16.12 -4.95 0.43
N ASN A 152 -15.89 -3.65 0.22
CA ASN A 152 -16.92 -2.64 0.39
C ASN A 152 -17.77 -2.44 -0.87
N LEU A 153 -17.20 -2.59 -2.07
CA LEU A 153 -17.96 -2.58 -3.32
C LEU A 153 -19.00 -3.70 -3.35
N ALA A 154 -18.63 -4.90 -2.87
CA ALA A 154 -19.55 -6.04 -2.74
C ALA A 154 -20.80 -5.76 -1.88
N LYS A 155 -20.78 -4.73 -1.02
CA LYS A 155 -21.92 -4.35 -0.17
C LYS A 155 -22.91 -3.41 -0.84
N ILE A 156 -22.57 -2.84 -1.99
CA ILE A 156 -23.40 -1.89 -2.75
C ILE A 156 -24.09 -2.66 -3.86
N SER A 157 -25.20 -3.34 -3.59
CA SER A 157 -25.80 -4.31 -4.53
C SER A 157 -26.09 -3.74 -5.92
N ASN A 158 -26.54 -2.49 -6.00
CA ASN A 158 -26.89 -1.76 -7.22
C ASN A 158 -25.74 -0.88 -7.76
N LEU A 159 -24.48 -1.23 -7.49
CA LEU A 159 -23.31 -0.44 -7.87
C LEU A 159 -23.32 -0.04 -9.36
N HIS A 160 -23.48 -1.00 -10.27
CA HIS A 160 -23.41 -0.74 -11.70
C HIS A 160 -24.59 0.08 -12.24
N ASP A 161 -25.73 0.07 -11.54
CA ASP A 161 -26.90 0.88 -11.89
C ASP A 161 -26.70 2.36 -11.50
N ILE A 162 -25.97 2.66 -10.41
CA ILE A 162 -25.75 4.05 -9.92
C ILE A 162 -24.54 4.74 -10.52
N LEU A 163 -23.54 3.99 -11.00
CA LEU A 163 -22.30 4.56 -11.52
C LEU A 163 -22.48 5.45 -12.78
N PRO A 164 -23.42 5.21 -13.72
CA PRO A 164 -23.65 6.09 -14.86
C PRO A 164 -23.91 7.55 -14.47
N ASP A 165 -24.65 7.77 -13.37
CA ASP A 165 -24.97 9.11 -12.87
C ASP A 165 -23.75 9.84 -12.26
N CYS A 166 -22.64 9.12 -12.06
CA CYS A 166 -21.42 9.65 -11.48
C CYS A 166 -20.37 10.03 -12.54
N VAL A 167 -20.63 9.73 -13.82
CA VAL A 167 -19.66 9.95 -14.91
C VAL A 167 -19.47 11.45 -15.15
N GLN A 168 -18.21 11.88 -15.18
CA GLN A 168 -17.87 13.23 -15.61
C GLN A 168 -17.91 13.29 -17.14
N MET A 169 -18.86 14.05 -17.66
CA MET A 169 -18.91 14.39 -19.08
C MET A 169 -18.05 15.63 -19.35
N GLY A 170 -17.34 15.63 -20.48
CA GLY A 170 -16.58 16.79 -20.96
C GLY A 170 -15.27 17.04 -20.22
N ALA A 171 -15.03 18.31 -19.89
CA ALA A 171 -13.73 18.79 -19.42
C ALA A 171 -13.36 18.31 -18.02
N ILE A 172 -12.05 18.09 -17.82
CA ILE A 172 -11.43 17.73 -16.55
C ILE A 172 -10.36 18.77 -16.24
N GLY A 173 -10.72 19.78 -15.43
CA GLY A 173 -9.84 20.92 -15.19
C GLY A 173 -9.58 21.66 -16.51
N GLN A 174 -8.32 21.79 -16.90
CA GLN A 174 -7.89 22.43 -18.15
C GLN A 174 -7.99 21.51 -19.38
N PHE A 175 -8.25 20.22 -19.21
CA PHE A 175 -8.29 19.26 -20.30
C PHE A 175 -9.72 19.14 -20.84
N THR A 176 -9.90 19.12 -22.15
CA THR A 176 -11.21 19.03 -22.82
C THR A 176 -11.92 17.69 -22.60
N SER A 177 -11.17 16.63 -22.28
CA SER A 177 -11.67 15.30 -21.99
C SER A 177 -10.67 14.49 -21.17
N TYR A 178 -11.09 13.32 -20.66
CA TYR A 178 -10.16 12.37 -20.02
C TYR A 178 -9.12 11.83 -21.01
N LYS A 179 -9.50 11.59 -22.27
CA LYS A 179 -8.56 11.22 -23.34
C LYS A 179 -7.46 12.27 -23.53
N HIS A 180 -7.83 13.55 -23.59
CA HIS A 180 -6.85 14.65 -23.71
C HIS A 180 -5.93 14.75 -22.50
N PHE A 181 -6.45 14.52 -21.29
CA PHE A 181 -5.62 14.43 -20.08
C PHE A 181 -4.59 13.29 -20.17
N ILE A 182 -5.02 12.09 -20.55
CA ILE A 182 -4.11 10.94 -20.70
C ILE A 182 -3.10 11.13 -21.82
N GLU A 183 -3.53 11.67 -22.96
CA GLU A 183 -2.65 12.02 -24.07
C GLU A 183 -1.55 12.98 -23.64
N THR A 184 -1.90 14.03 -22.90
CA THR A 184 -0.91 15.00 -22.38
C THR A 184 0.08 14.34 -21.43
N ILE A 185 -0.34 13.37 -20.61
CA ILE A 185 0.57 12.62 -19.74
C ILE A 185 1.53 11.76 -20.57
N ILE A 186 1.01 11.03 -21.55
CA ILE A 186 1.82 10.17 -22.43
C ILE A 186 2.86 11.01 -23.20
N ASP A 187 2.48 12.18 -23.69
CA ASP A 187 3.39 13.07 -24.42
C ASP A 187 4.49 13.66 -23.54
N ARG A 188 4.27 13.73 -22.22
CA ARG A 188 5.28 14.16 -21.25
C ARG A 188 6.18 13.03 -20.77
N ASP A 189 5.64 11.82 -20.65
CA ASP A 189 6.38 10.63 -20.22
C ASP A 189 5.92 9.39 -20.98
N THR A 190 6.61 9.08 -22.07
CA THR A 190 6.31 7.91 -22.89
C THR A 190 6.56 6.59 -22.17
N ASN A 191 7.33 6.57 -21.07
CA ASN A 191 7.57 5.35 -20.30
C ASN A 191 6.30 4.81 -19.66
N ILE A 192 5.27 5.65 -19.48
CA ILE A 192 3.97 5.21 -18.97
C ILE A 192 3.33 4.13 -19.83
N LEU A 193 3.64 4.12 -21.13
CA LEU A 193 3.11 3.16 -22.08
C LEU A 193 3.65 1.74 -21.86
N GLY A 194 4.84 1.59 -21.26
CA GLY A 194 5.53 0.30 -21.19
C GLY A 194 5.67 -0.32 -22.58
N ASN A 195 4.97 -1.43 -22.84
CA ASN A 195 4.97 -2.14 -24.11
C ASN A 195 3.80 -1.76 -25.04
N LEU A 196 2.92 -0.86 -24.63
CA LEU A 196 1.74 -0.46 -25.40
C LEU A 196 2.09 0.63 -26.42
N THR A 197 1.30 0.71 -27.49
CA THR A 197 1.37 1.85 -28.40
C THR A 197 0.48 2.98 -27.91
N LYS A 198 0.88 4.24 -28.14
CA LYS A 198 0.06 5.43 -27.83
C LYS A 198 -1.35 5.29 -28.42
N THR A 199 -1.46 4.85 -29.68
CA THR A 199 -2.75 4.65 -30.37
C THR A 199 -3.64 3.64 -29.66
N ALA A 200 -3.11 2.48 -29.24
CA ALA A 200 -3.90 1.48 -28.53
C ALA A 200 -4.45 2.03 -27.20
N VAL A 201 -3.62 2.74 -26.44
CA VAL A 201 -4.02 3.37 -25.18
C VAL A 201 -5.09 4.44 -25.40
N LEU A 202 -4.90 5.34 -26.38
CA LEU A 202 -5.86 6.41 -26.63
C LEU A 202 -7.20 5.89 -27.14
N ASN A 203 -7.20 4.81 -27.94
CA ASN A 203 -8.44 4.14 -28.35
C ASN A 203 -9.15 3.52 -27.15
N ALA A 204 -8.43 2.87 -26.23
CA ALA A 204 -9.03 2.28 -25.04
C ALA A 204 -9.58 3.35 -24.08
N VAL A 205 -8.83 4.44 -23.88
CA VAL A 205 -9.21 5.55 -22.98
C VAL A 205 -10.42 6.34 -23.51
N GLU A 206 -10.59 6.41 -24.83
CA GLU A 206 -11.78 7.02 -25.44
C GLU A 206 -13.09 6.34 -25.02
N HIS A 207 -13.03 5.04 -24.67
CA HIS A 207 -14.18 4.26 -24.23
C HIS A 207 -14.36 4.26 -22.70
N ILE A 208 -13.48 4.92 -21.95
CA ILE A 208 -13.60 5.02 -20.50
C ILE A 208 -14.61 6.10 -20.13
N GLN A 209 -15.52 5.72 -19.24
CA GLN A 209 -16.37 6.65 -18.50
C GLN A 209 -15.69 7.02 -17.17
N TYR A 210 -15.01 8.18 -17.14
CA TYR A 210 -14.27 8.62 -15.96
C TYR A 210 -15.20 9.13 -14.85
N ILE A 211 -14.98 8.66 -13.62
CA ILE A 211 -15.71 9.04 -12.42
C ILE A 211 -14.72 9.69 -11.46
N PRO A 212 -14.67 11.03 -11.36
CA PRO A 212 -13.84 11.69 -10.38
C PRO A 212 -14.39 11.44 -8.97
N ILE A 213 -13.52 11.44 -7.96
CA ILE A 213 -13.92 11.22 -6.56
C ILE A 213 -14.98 12.22 -6.06
N ARG A 214 -14.99 13.46 -6.57
CA ARG A 214 -16.05 14.43 -6.26
C ARG A 214 -17.42 14.00 -6.74
N ASN A 215 -17.52 13.12 -7.73
CA ASN A 215 -18.79 12.59 -8.24
C ASN A 215 -19.21 11.29 -7.53
N TRP A 216 -18.41 10.74 -6.62
CA TRP A 216 -18.76 9.51 -5.90
C TRP A 216 -20.12 9.60 -5.20
N PRO A 217 -20.95 8.56 -5.28
CA PRO A 217 -22.27 8.58 -4.66
C PRO A 217 -22.15 8.41 -3.14
N LYS A 218 -23.18 8.78 -2.38
CA LYS A 218 -23.16 8.77 -0.89
C LYS A 218 -22.86 7.38 -0.31
N GLU A 219 -23.23 6.33 -1.04
CA GLU A 219 -23.00 4.91 -0.75
C GLU A 219 -21.50 4.58 -0.62
N PHE A 220 -20.62 5.42 -1.18
CA PHE A 220 -19.18 5.25 -1.15
C PHE A 220 -18.54 5.70 0.17
N GLY A 221 -19.34 6.10 1.16
CA GLY A 221 -18.80 6.52 2.46
C GLY A 221 -17.94 5.47 3.16
N SER A 222 -18.14 4.17 2.88
CA SER A 222 -17.27 3.10 3.40
C SER A 222 -15.95 2.93 2.63
N LEU A 223 -15.88 3.37 1.37
CA LEU A 223 -14.66 3.37 0.55
C LEU A 223 -13.77 4.55 0.93
N ILE A 224 -14.36 5.74 1.04
CA ILE A 224 -13.59 6.96 1.34
C ILE A 224 -13.12 7.07 2.80
N LYS A 225 -13.64 6.24 3.73
CA LYS A 225 -13.27 6.31 5.16
C LYS A 225 -11.78 6.12 5.45
N ASN A 226 -11.04 5.53 4.50
CA ASN A 226 -9.59 5.30 4.60
C ASN A 226 -8.76 6.34 3.84
N ILE A 227 -9.37 7.40 3.31
CA ILE A 227 -8.66 8.50 2.64
C ILE A 227 -7.58 9.09 3.55
N GLN A 228 -6.33 9.11 3.11
CA GLN A 228 -5.21 9.55 3.95
C GLN A 228 -5.06 11.08 4.01
N SER A 229 -5.46 11.79 2.94
CA SER A 229 -5.42 13.25 2.86
C SER A 229 -6.65 13.89 3.51
N LEU A 230 -6.46 14.51 4.67
CA LEU A 230 -7.54 15.22 5.39
C LEU A 230 -8.05 16.43 4.62
N THR A 231 -7.15 17.17 3.96
CA THR A 231 -7.54 18.33 3.12
C THR A 231 -8.44 17.91 1.96
N MET A 232 -8.10 16.78 1.32
CA MET A 232 -8.91 16.23 0.25
C MET A 232 -10.26 15.72 0.77
N PHE A 233 -10.29 15.07 1.93
CA PHE A 233 -11.56 14.69 2.54
C PHE A 233 -12.42 15.90 2.92
N ALA A 234 -11.82 16.96 3.46
CA ALA A 234 -12.53 18.18 3.85
C ALA A 234 -13.18 18.87 2.65
N SER A 235 -12.53 18.88 1.48
CA SER A 235 -13.16 19.43 0.26
C SER A 235 -14.34 18.58 -0.20
N LEU A 236 -14.22 17.25 -0.16
CA LEU A 236 -15.27 16.31 -0.60
C LEU A 236 -16.46 16.23 0.37
N SER A 237 -16.20 16.26 1.67
CA SER A 237 -17.20 16.03 2.72
C SER A 237 -18.15 17.21 2.95
N LYS A 238 -17.71 18.45 2.63
CA LYS A 238 -18.55 19.65 2.69
C LYS A 238 -19.85 19.51 1.88
N GLU A 239 -19.79 18.79 0.76
CA GLU A 239 -20.91 18.69 -0.18
C GLU A 239 -21.81 17.48 0.10
N LYS A 240 -21.24 16.31 0.41
CA LYS A 240 -21.95 15.02 0.26
C LYS A 240 -22.37 14.30 1.54
N LYS A 241 -21.87 14.72 2.71
CA LYS A 241 -22.18 14.09 4.02
C LYS A 241 -22.15 12.54 3.95
N TYR A 242 -21.03 11.99 3.49
CA TYR A 242 -20.88 10.55 3.29
C TYR A 242 -21.26 9.72 4.53
N LEU A 243 -22.02 8.65 4.29
CA LEU A 243 -22.42 7.69 5.32
C LEU A 243 -21.74 6.35 5.07
N ARG A 244 -21.26 5.73 6.14
CA ARG A 244 -20.77 4.35 6.10
C ARG A 244 -21.96 3.39 5.98
N TYR A 245 -21.67 2.13 5.64
CA TYR A 245 -22.70 1.08 5.51
C TYR A 245 -23.55 0.90 6.78
N ASN A 246 -23.00 1.21 7.95
CA ASN A 246 -23.72 1.18 9.23
C ASN A 246 -24.41 2.52 9.56
N THR A 247 -24.70 3.33 8.54
CA THR A 247 -25.37 4.65 8.58
C THR A 247 -24.68 5.72 9.42
N LYS A 248 -23.52 5.44 10.02
CA LYS A 248 -22.73 6.44 10.76
C LYS A 248 -22.00 7.36 9.79
N PRO A 249 -21.84 8.66 10.13
CA PRO A 249 -21.04 9.57 9.34
C PRO A 249 -19.62 9.05 9.10
N THR A 250 -19.10 9.26 7.90
CA THR A 250 -17.70 8.94 7.58
C THR A 250 -16.73 9.91 8.25
N ALA A 251 -17.14 11.17 8.44
CA ALA A 251 -16.33 12.21 9.09
C ALA A 251 -15.90 11.80 10.52
N ASP A 252 -16.84 11.37 11.36
CA ASP A 252 -16.56 10.92 12.74
C ASP A 252 -15.51 9.81 12.77
N TYR A 253 -15.55 8.91 11.79
CA TYR A 253 -14.59 7.82 11.71
C TYR A 253 -13.18 8.31 11.35
N ILE A 254 -13.08 9.24 10.41
CA ILE A 254 -11.81 9.84 9.99
C ILE A 254 -11.20 10.64 11.14
N GLU A 255 -12.02 11.42 11.86
CA GLU A 255 -11.58 12.17 13.04
C GLU A 255 -11.00 11.22 14.11
N GLN A 256 -11.70 10.13 14.44
CA GLN A 256 -11.25 9.11 15.40
C GLN A 256 -9.94 8.41 15.00
N HIS A 257 -9.59 8.41 13.71
CA HIS A 257 -8.40 7.75 13.18
C HIS A 257 -7.33 8.75 12.71
N THR A 258 -7.55 10.04 12.95
CA THR A 258 -6.57 11.08 12.62
C THR A 258 -5.45 11.06 13.66
N VAL A 259 -4.21 10.99 13.18
CA VAL A 259 -3.02 11.02 14.02
C VAL A 259 -2.00 12.00 13.45
N THR A 260 -1.12 12.47 14.32
CA THR A 260 0.06 13.24 13.91
C THR A 260 1.11 12.28 13.36
N CYS A 261 1.44 12.39 12.09
CA CYS A 261 2.49 11.61 11.43
C CYS A 261 3.68 12.50 11.09
N GLN A 262 4.89 11.95 11.16
CA GLN A 262 6.09 12.56 10.64
C GLN A 262 6.73 11.60 9.62
N ASP A 263 6.50 11.84 8.33
CA ASP A 263 6.93 10.96 7.24
C ASP A 263 8.45 10.83 7.12
N SER A 264 9.16 11.85 7.57
CA SER A 264 10.62 11.98 7.49
C SER A 264 11.09 12.82 8.67
N PRO A 265 12.29 12.54 9.23
CA PRO A 265 12.88 13.37 10.28
C PRO A 265 12.96 14.87 9.94
N TYR A 266 12.96 15.19 8.63
CA TYR A 266 13.07 16.57 8.13
C TYR A 266 11.72 17.21 7.76
N ALA A 267 10.64 16.43 7.69
CA ALA A 267 9.32 16.97 7.40
C ALA A 267 8.66 17.45 8.70
N PRO A 268 7.92 18.58 8.68
CA PRO A 268 7.10 18.96 9.81
C PRO A 268 6.03 17.88 10.06
N PRO A 269 5.66 17.61 11.32
CA PRO A 269 4.56 16.72 11.63
C PRO A 269 3.28 17.21 10.94
N ALA A 270 2.52 16.29 10.35
CA ALA A 270 1.27 16.56 9.65
C ALA A 270 0.18 15.62 10.14
N GLN A 271 -1.05 16.11 10.23
CA GLN A 271 -2.20 15.27 10.54
C GLN A 271 -2.56 14.41 9.33
N ARG A 272 -2.76 13.11 9.57
CA ARG A 272 -3.22 12.15 8.56
C ARG A 272 -4.22 11.18 9.14
N ASN A 273 -5.14 10.74 8.30
CA ASN A 273 -6.03 9.65 8.66
C ASN A 273 -5.27 8.32 8.57
N ASN A 274 -5.08 7.66 9.71
CA ASN A 274 -4.38 6.40 9.85
C ASN A 274 -5.30 5.17 9.84
N ALA A 275 -6.57 5.34 9.41
CA ALA A 275 -7.55 4.26 9.39
C ALA A 275 -7.10 3.03 8.57
N ILE A 276 -6.35 3.24 7.49
CA ILE A 276 -5.85 2.15 6.66
C ILE A 276 -4.84 1.27 7.41
N GLU A 277 -3.97 1.83 8.26
CA GLU A 277 -3.01 1.03 9.05
C GLU A 277 -3.74 0.16 10.09
N ASN A 278 -4.76 0.72 10.77
CA ASN A 278 -5.61 -0.06 11.67
C ASN A 278 -6.31 -1.19 10.92
N LYS A 279 -6.80 -0.92 9.70
CA LYS A 279 -7.45 -1.92 8.85
C LYS A 279 -6.47 -3.00 8.38
N LYS A 280 -5.26 -2.61 7.98
CA LYS A 280 -4.17 -3.50 7.59
C LYS A 280 -3.78 -4.44 8.72
N ASN A 281 -3.56 -3.93 9.93
CA ASN A 281 -3.26 -4.77 11.10
C ASN A 281 -4.38 -5.77 11.38
N LYS A 282 -5.64 -5.32 11.31
CA LYS A 282 -6.79 -6.22 11.48
C LYS A 282 -6.81 -7.33 10.43
N ILE A 283 -6.57 -7.01 9.16
CA ILE A 283 -6.53 -8.00 8.07
C ILE A 283 -5.39 -8.99 8.28
N LYS A 284 -4.19 -8.51 8.64
CA LYS A 284 -3.04 -9.38 8.91
C LYS A 284 -3.32 -10.38 10.03
N ILE A 285 -3.84 -9.90 11.16
CA ILE A 285 -4.15 -10.76 12.31
C ILE A 285 -5.21 -11.80 11.92
N SER A 286 -6.29 -11.38 11.24
CA SER A 286 -7.35 -12.32 10.85
C SER A 286 -6.90 -13.31 9.78
N ALA A 287 -6.13 -12.88 8.79
CA ALA A 287 -5.57 -13.75 7.76
C ALA A 287 -4.53 -14.73 8.33
N LEU A 288 -3.71 -14.29 9.30
CA LEU A 288 -2.76 -15.16 9.97
C LEU A 288 -3.45 -16.23 10.82
N GLN A 289 -4.49 -15.85 11.56
CA GLN A 289 -5.31 -16.81 12.30
C GLN A 289 -5.96 -17.82 11.34
N HIS A 290 -6.53 -17.32 10.24
CA HIS A 290 -7.14 -18.15 9.20
C HIS A 290 -6.15 -19.14 8.58
N LEU A 291 -4.93 -18.68 8.28
CA LEU A 291 -3.85 -19.51 7.76
C LEU A 291 -3.51 -20.65 8.72
N LYS A 292 -3.42 -20.37 10.03
CA LYS A 292 -3.14 -21.37 11.07
C LYS A 292 -4.26 -22.40 11.21
N GLU A 293 -5.51 -21.96 11.13
CA GLU A 293 -6.68 -22.85 11.16
C GLU A 293 -6.74 -23.79 9.95
N HIS A 294 -6.05 -23.44 8.86
CA HIS A 294 -5.98 -24.22 7.62
C HIS A 294 -4.54 -24.63 7.29
N GLU A 295 -3.67 -24.84 8.28
CA GLU A 295 -2.25 -25.17 8.06
C GLU A 295 -2.08 -26.44 7.20
N GLU A 296 -2.97 -27.42 7.34
CA GLU A 296 -2.91 -28.66 6.54
C GLU A 296 -3.52 -28.50 5.14
N ASP A 297 -4.32 -27.46 4.89
CA ASP A 297 -5.12 -27.30 3.66
C ASP A 297 -4.96 -25.95 2.95
N PHE A 298 -4.02 -25.10 3.36
CA PHE A 298 -3.80 -23.79 2.71
C PHE A 298 -3.43 -23.94 1.22
N GLY A 299 -2.84 -25.09 0.85
CA GLY A 299 -2.60 -25.47 -0.54
C GLY A 299 -3.88 -25.52 -1.37
N THR A 300 -5.00 -25.98 -0.82
CA THR A 300 -6.30 -25.97 -1.51
C THR A 300 -6.80 -24.56 -1.75
N ILE A 301 -6.61 -23.63 -0.80
CA ILE A 301 -6.96 -22.21 -0.98
C ILE A 301 -6.14 -21.60 -2.13
N ILE A 302 -4.83 -21.85 -2.18
CA ILE A 302 -3.95 -21.37 -3.25
C ILE A 302 -4.31 -21.99 -4.60
N ASN A 303 -4.57 -23.30 -4.65
CA ASN A 303 -4.98 -24.00 -5.86
C ASN A 303 -6.36 -23.53 -6.34
N ALA A 304 -7.27 -23.19 -5.42
CA ALA A 304 -8.56 -22.61 -5.75
C ALA A 304 -8.40 -21.21 -6.38
N ARG A 305 -7.44 -20.40 -5.91
CA ARG A 305 -7.09 -19.13 -6.56
C ARG A 305 -6.61 -19.34 -8.00
N GLN A 306 -5.69 -20.27 -8.24
CA GLN A 306 -5.16 -20.55 -9.59
C GLN A 306 -6.25 -21.05 -10.55
N ARG A 307 -7.24 -21.78 -10.05
CA ARG A 307 -8.40 -22.26 -10.84
C ARG A 307 -9.56 -21.27 -10.89
N GLY A 308 -9.49 -20.15 -10.16
CA GLY A 308 -10.62 -19.30 -9.84
C GLY A 308 -11.38 -18.78 -11.07
N SER A 309 -10.66 -18.35 -12.09
CA SER A 309 -11.26 -17.89 -13.35
C SER A 309 -12.02 -19.03 -14.04
N SER A 310 -11.39 -20.19 -14.24
CA SER A 310 -12.01 -21.36 -14.89
C SER A 310 -13.22 -21.90 -14.12
N ALA A 311 -13.20 -21.81 -12.78
CA ALA A 311 -14.29 -22.25 -11.93
C ALA A 311 -15.56 -21.37 -12.02
N LEU A 312 -15.46 -20.13 -12.54
CA LEU A 312 -16.63 -19.24 -12.68
C LEU A 312 -17.70 -19.84 -13.61
N PHE A 313 -17.30 -20.64 -14.59
CA PHE A 313 -18.15 -21.15 -15.66
C PHE A 313 -18.12 -22.69 -15.77
N SER A 314 -17.76 -23.39 -14.68
CA SER A 314 -17.91 -24.85 -14.65
C SER A 314 -19.38 -25.23 -14.75
N GLU A 315 -19.68 -26.32 -15.48
CA GLU A 315 -21.04 -26.80 -15.72
C GLU A 315 -21.83 -27.00 -14.41
N GLU A 316 -21.16 -27.49 -13.36
CA GLU A 316 -21.74 -27.67 -12.02
C GLU A 316 -22.34 -26.40 -11.42
N LYS A 317 -21.78 -25.22 -11.71
CA LYS A 317 -22.29 -23.95 -11.18
C LYS A 317 -23.54 -23.49 -11.94
N HIS A 318 -23.60 -23.75 -13.25
CA HIS A 318 -24.76 -23.39 -14.08
C HIS A 318 -26.01 -24.17 -13.69
N GLU A 319 -25.89 -25.47 -13.42
CA GLU A 319 -27.04 -26.30 -13.00
C GLU A 319 -27.64 -25.85 -11.67
N LYS A 320 -26.80 -25.47 -10.70
CA LYS A 320 -27.26 -24.98 -9.39
C LYS A 320 -28.00 -23.64 -9.50
N ASN A 321 -27.54 -22.74 -10.38
CA ASN A 321 -28.19 -21.45 -10.58
C ASN A 321 -29.57 -21.62 -11.23
N ILE A 322 -29.68 -22.45 -12.28
CA ILE A 322 -30.96 -22.73 -12.96
C ILE A 322 -31.98 -23.35 -11.99
N ALA A 323 -31.54 -24.32 -11.17
CA ALA A 323 -32.40 -24.98 -10.20
C ALA A 323 -32.88 -24.08 -9.04
N SER A 324 -32.17 -22.98 -8.77
CA SER A 324 -32.54 -22.03 -7.70
C SER A 324 -33.58 -20.99 -8.13
N THR A 325 -33.61 -20.64 -9.41
CA THR A 325 -34.59 -19.69 -9.99
C THR A 325 -35.98 -20.29 -10.18
N ASP A 326 -36.10 -21.62 -10.25
CA ASP A 326 -37.38 -22.31 -10.48
C ASP A 326 -38.17 -22.64 -9.21
N LYS A 327 -37.62 -22.34 -8.03
CA LYS A 327 -38.34 -22.49 -6.76
C LYS A 327 -38.90 -21.15 -6.33
N ASN A 328 -40.18 -20.91 -6.66
CA ASN A 328 -41.06 -20.01 -5.92
C ASN A 328 -41.15 -20.49 -4.45
N ILE A 329 -40.11 -20.23 -3.66
CA ILE A 329 -40.15 -20.44 -2.22
C ILE A 329 -40.92 -19.24 -1.65
N PRO A 330 -42.11 -19.44 -1.07
CA PRO A 330 -42.83 -18.33 -0.48
C PRO A 330 -41.99 -17.78 0.67
N LEU A 331 -41.67 -16.49 0.60
CA LEU A 331 -41.09 -15.75 1.73
C LEU A 331 -42.05 -15.89 2.92
N LYS A 332 -41.71 -16.79 3.85
CA LYS A 332 -42.37 -16.83 5.15
C LYS A 332 -42.08 -15.50 5.83
N ARG A 333 -43.17 -14.76 6.11
CA ARG A 333 -43.19 -13.53 6.88
C ARG A 333 -42.42 -13.72 8.19
N SER A 334 -41.59 -12.72 8.47
CA SER A 334 -40.94 -12.42 9.75
C SER A 334 -41.80 -12.83 10.95
N ILE A 335 -41.30 -13.78 11.72
CA ILE A 335 -41.70 -13.98 13.12
C ILE A 335 -40.67 -13.19 13.95
N ALA A 336 -41.17 -12.32 14.82
CA ALA A 336 -40.36 -11.53 15.75
C ALA A 336 -39.49 -12.46 16.64
N PRO A 337 -38.27 -12.03 17.03
CA PRO A 337 -37.45 -12.85 17.90
C PRO A 337 -38.03 -12.82 19.32
N LYS A 338 -38.42 -13.98 19.82
CA LYS A 338 -38.59 -14.22 21.26
C LYS A 338 -37.21 -14.21 21.90
N GLU A 339 -37.03 -13.36 22.90
CA GLU A 339 -35.91 -13.41 23.82
C GLU A 339 -35.99 -14.70 24.67
N GLU A 340 -35.07 -15.63 24.44
CA GLU A 340 -34.69 -16.63 25.43
C GLU A 340 -33.19 -16.44 25.72
N LYS A 341 -32.92 -15.90 26.91
CA LYS A 341 -31.58 -15.80 27.47
C LYS A 341 -31.22 -17.13 28.10
N GLU A 342 -30.57 -18.01 27.34
CA GLU A 342 -29.72 -19.04 27.93
C GLU A 342 -28.29 -18.49 28.03
N THR A 343 -27.90 -18.23 29.27
CA THR A 343 -26.56 -17.76 29.62
C THR A 343 -25.64 -18.96 29.66
N ILE A 344 -24.94 -19.25 28.56
CA ILE A 344 -23.79 -20.15 28.59
C ILE A 344 -22.61 -19.36 29.17
N ILE A 345 -22.34 -19.56 30.46
CA ILE A 345 -21.11 -19.09 31.10
C ILE A 345 -20.01 -20.05 30.65
N VAL A 346 -19.26 -19.67 29.62
CA VAL A 346 -17.95 -20.28 29.32
C VAL A 346 -16.93 -19.53 30.17
N ASP A 347 -16.36 -20.22 31.17
CA ASP A 347 -15.31 -19.69 32.03
C ASP A 347 -13.99 -19.57 31.24
N SER A 348 -13.76 -18.40 30.66
CA SER A 348 -12.62 -18.09 29.79
C SER A 348 -11.36 -17.67 30.56
N LYS A 349 -11.22 -18.03 31.84
CA LYS A 349 -10.13 -17.53 32.70
C LYS A 349 -8.87 -18.38 32.78
N LYS A 350 -8.68 -19.42 31.97
CA LYS A 350 -7.55 -20.35 32.16
C LYS A 350 -6.73 -20.74 30.94
N LEU A 351 -6.72 -19.94 29.87
CA LEU A 351 -5.92 -20.25 28.68
C LEU A 351 -5.19 -19.03 28.08
N ASP A 352 -4.70 -18.12 28.92
CA ASP A 352 -4.03 -16.87 28.48
C ASP A 352 -2.67 -16.61 29.15
N SER A 353 -2.06 -17.57 29.87
CA SER A 353 -0.80 -17.30 30.61
C SER A 353 0.50 -17.78 29.97
N ASP A 354 0.48 -18.70 29.00
CA ASP A 354 1.69 -19.50 28.71
C ASP A 354 2.34 -19.27 27.33
N LEU A 355 1.88 -18.29 26.55
CA LEU A 355 2.51 -17.96 25.25
C LEU A 355 2.69 -16.46 25.01
N PHE A 356 3.07 -15.72 26.05
CA PHE A 356 3.73 -14.43 25.86
C PHE A 356 5.21 -14.68 25.55
N ILE A 357 5.57 -14.58 24.26
CA ILE A 357 6.95 -14.20 23.92
C ILE A 357 7.08 -12.75 24.35
N GLU A 358 7.71 -12.57 25.50
CA GLU A 358 8.13 -11.29 26.04
C GLU A 358 9.02 -10.60 24.99
N THR A 359 8.42 -9.72 24.19
CA THR A 359 9.18 -8.62 23.60
C THR A 359 9.63 -7.80 24.81
N GLN A 360 10.84 -8.07 25.29
CA GLN A 360 11.47 -7.28 26.33
C GLN A 360 11.30 -5.81 25.93
N PRO A 361 10.47 -5.03 26.65
CA PRO A 361 10.46 -3.60 26.48
C PRO A 361 11.89 -3.15 26.72
N ILE A 362 12.41 -2.23 25.90
CA ILE A 362 13.61 -1.50 26.31
C ILE A 362 13.22 -0.85 27.64
N ASP A 363 13.83 -1.33 28.72
CA ASP A 363 13.48 -1.00 30.10
C ASP A 363 13.41 0.52 30.27
N GLY A 364 12.18 1.02 30.43
CA GLY A 364 11.88 2.45 30.61
C GLY A 364 12.32 2.99 31.99
N LYS A 365 13.00 2.18 32.80
CA LYS A 365 13.53 2.59 34.11
C LYS A 365 14.79 3.46 34.07
N TYR A 366 15.30 3.84 32.90
CA TYR A 366 16.48 4.71 32.75
C TYR A 366 16.11 6.14 32.29
N LEU A 367 15.16 6.78 32.96
CA LEU A 367 14.79 8.18 32.72
C LEU A 367 15.01 9.04 33.97
N HIS A 368 16.20 8.95 34.56
CA HIS A 368 16.73 10.05 35.35
C HIS A 368 17.89 10.69 34.59
N LYS A 369 17.63 11.89 34.08
CA LYS A 369 18.62 12.86 33.58
C LYS A 369 19.46 12.41 32.36
N LYS A 370 18.82 11.91 31.30
CA LYS A 370 19.48 11.82 29.99
C LYS A 370 19.92 13.21 29.52
N SER A 371 21.17 13.35 29.07
CA SER A 371 21.65 14.61 28.50
C SER A 371 20.81 15.01 27.28
N ASN A 372 20.61 16.33 27.11
CA ASN A 372 19.93 16.90 25.94
C ASN A 372 20.55 16.42 24.61
N PHE A 373 21.82 16.00 24.63
CA PHE A 373 22.51 15.47 23.46
C PHE A 373 21.94 14.13 23.00
N ILE A 374 21.82 13.13 23.87
CA ILE A 374 21.30 11.79 23.49
C ILE A 374 19.85 11.89 23.02
N LEU A 375 19.03 12.70 23.70
CA LEU A 375 17.65 12.97 23.31
C LEU A 375 17.58 13.63 21.91
N SER A 376 18.46 14.59 21.63
CA SER A 376 18.54 15.24 20.31
C SER A 376 19.06 14.33 19.19
N LYS A 377 19.52 13.12 19.52
CA LYS A 377 20.12 12.15 18.59
C LYS A 377 19.45 10.79 18.57
N GLN A 378 18.28 10.68 19.18
CA GLN A 378 17.55 9.42 19.29
C GLN A 378 17.22 8.85 17.90
N VAL A 379 16.80 9.70 16.96
CA VAL A 379 16.43 9.26 15.60
C VAL A 379 17.62 8.65 14.87
N GLU A 380 18.80 9.28 14.88
CA GLU A 380 19.99 8.76 14.20
C GLU A 380 20.53 7.50 14.89
N ILE A 381 20.42 7.43 16.21
CA ILE A 381 20.74 6.22 16.99
C ILE A 381 19.81 5.07 16.61
N ASP A 382 18.51 5.32 16.47
CA ASP A 382 17.51 4.33 16.08
C ASP A 382 17.74 3.83 14.65
N LEU A 383 18.11 4.73 13.72
CA LEU A 383 18.48 4.37 12.35
C LEU A 383 19.74 3.49 12.31
N LEU A 384 20.74 3.79 13.15
CA LEU A 384 21.95 2.98 13.27
C LEU A 384 21.64 1.59 13.84
N PHE A 385 20.84 1.50 14.91
CA PHE A 385 20.40 0.21 15.47
C PHE A 385 19.57 -0.62 14.49
N THR A 386 18.67 0.03 13.74
CA THR A 386 17.88 -0.62 12.69
C THR A 386 18.78 -1.23 11.63
N SER A 387 19.79 -0.48 11.18
CA SER A 387 20.76 -0.97 10.17
C SER A 387 21.59 -2.15 10.69
N ILE A 388 22.05 -2.09 11.94
CA ILE A 388 22.76 -3.21 12.60
C ILE A 388 21.86 -4.43 12.75
N GLN A 389 20.58 -4.24 13.10
CA GLN A 389 19.62 -5.33 13.25
C GLN A 389 19.31 -6.00 11.91
N ASN A 390 19.22 -5.23 10.82
CA ASN A 390 19.08 -5.76 9.46
C ASN A 390 20.29 -6.61 9.06
N MET A 391 21.51 -6.16 9.37
CA MET A 391 22.72 -6.97 9.20
C MET A 391 22.63 -8.29 9.97
N LYS A 392 22.22 -8.25 11.26
CA LYS A 392 22.05 -9.45 12.09
C LYS A 392 21.01 -10.41 11.52
N ARG A 393 19.86 -9.91 11.04
CA ARG A 393 18.79 -10.72 10.45
C ARG A 393 19.29 -11.47 9.22
N HIS A 394 20.03 -10.79 8.35
CA HIS A 394 20.62 -11.44 7.18
C HIS A 394 21.69 -12.47 7.55
N GLY A 395 22.53 -12.18 8.55
CA GLY A 395 23.47 -13.18 9.10
C GLY A 395 22.75 -14.47 9.49
N LYS A 396 21.60 -14.38 10.18
CA LYS A 396 20.77 -15.55 10.49
C LYS A 396 20.25 -16.26 9.24
N THR A 397 19.78 -15.53 8.24
CA THR A 397 19.31 -16.12 6.96
C THR A 397 20.44 -16.92 6.28
N LEU A 398 21.66 -16.38 6.23
CA LEU A 398 22.82 -17.08 5.71
C LEU A 398 23.22 -18.31 6.56
N SER A 399 23.10 -18.23 7.89
CA SER A 399 23.37 -19.38 8.76
C SER A 399 22.37 -20.51 8.52
N LEU A 400 21.09 -20.18 8.29
CA LEU A 400 20.05 -21.17 7.97
C LEU A 400 20.31 -21.87 6.63
N SER A 401 20.99 -21.21 5.69
CA SER A 401 21.42 -21.82 4.43
C SER A 401 22.76 -22.59 4.55
N GLY A 402 23.25 -22.83 5.76
CA GLY A 402 24.52 -23.52 6.01
C GLY A 402 25.78 -22.71 5.69
N SER A 403 25.66 -21.39 5.44
CA SER A 403 26.84 -20.56 5.15
C SER A 403 27.57 -20.18 6.43
N VAL A 404 28.85 -20.52 6.51
CA VAL A 404 29.77 -20.09 7.58
C VAL A 404 29.86 -18.56 7.71
N HIS A 405 29.52 -17.81 6.65
CA HIS A 405 29.47 -16.35 6.65
C HIS A 405 28.30 -15.80 7.46
N GLY A 406 27.22 -16.57 7.65
CA GLY A 406 26.05 -16.13 8.41
C GLY A 406 26.35 -15.89 9.89
N GLU A 407 27.10 -16.80 10.50
CA GLU A 407 27.52 -16.66 11.90
C GLU A 407 28.49 -15.49 12.05
N MET A 408 29.40 -15.32 11.09
CA MET A 408 30.34 -14.21 11.04
C MET A 408 29.65 -12.84 11.01
N VAL A 409 28.66 -12.67 10.12
CA VAL A 409 27.84 -11.45 10.03
C VAL A 409 27.04 -11.21 11.31
N THR A 410 26.51 -12.28 11.91
CA THR A 410 25.76 -12.21 13.18
C THR A 410 26.64 -11.75 14.34
N VAL A 411 27.85 -12.29 14.44
CA VAL A 411 28.85 -11.89 15.45
C VAL A 411 29.28 -10.44 15.24
N LEU A 412 29.52 -10.02 13.99
CA LEU A 412 29.88 -8.64 13.67
C LEU A 412 28.77 -7.65 14.06
N ALA A 413 27.51 -7.95 13.72
CA ALA A 413 26.37 -7.12 14.10
C ALA A 413 26.24 -6.99 15.64
N LYS A 414 26.49 -8.07 16.40
CA LYS A 414 26.53 -8.02 17.87
C LYS A 414 27.64 -7.08 18.38
N LYS A 415 28.84 -7.14 17.79
CA LYS A 415 29.96 -6.25 18.16
C LYS A 415 29.65 -4.78 17.88
N LEU A 416 29.09 -4.48 16.70
CA LEU A 416 28.69 -3.11 16.34
C LEU A 416 27.57 -2.58 17.24
N LYS A 417 26.59 -3.41 17.58
CA LYS A 417 25.53 -3.06 18.54
C LYS A 417 26.14 -2.71 19.89
N LYS A 418 27.03 -3.55 20.41
CA LYS A 418 27.70 -3.33 21.69
C LYS A 418 28.53 -2.04 21.69
N LEU A 419 29.34 -1.80 20.65
CA LEU A 419 30.10 -0.55 20.52
C LEU A 419 29.20 0.69 20.55
N THR A 420 28.03 0.63 19.92
CA THR A 420 27.05 1.73 19.92
C THR A 420 26.44 1.93 21.31
N GLN A 421 26.08 0.85 22.00
CA GLN A 421 25.55 0.90 23.36
C GLN A 421 26.59 1.44 24.34
N ASP A 422 27.81 0.93 24.29
CA ASP A 422 28.93 1.38 25.14
C ASP A 422 29.22 2.88 24.92
N PHE A 423 29.13 3.35 23.68
CA PHE A 423 29.25 4.78 23.36
C PHE A 423 28.12 5.62 23.97
N ILE A 424 26.86 5.18 23.85
CA ILE A 424 25.71 5.89 24.45
C ILE A 424 25.85 5.95 25.96
N THR A 425 26.12 4.82 26.62
CA THR A 425 26.26 4.73 28.08
C THR A 425 27.42 5.59 28.59
N LYS A 426 28.58 5.56 27.93
CA LYS A 426 29.76 6.37 28.31
C LYS A 426 29.50 7.88 28.23
N ASN A 427 28.54 8.31 27.42
CA ASN A 427 28.26 9.72 27.15
C ASN A 427 26.87 10.19 27.61
N GLU A 428 26.12 9.34 28.33
CA GLU A 428 24.72 9.62 28.72
C GLU A 428 24.56 10.89 29.56
N ASN A 429 25.58 11.19 30.38
CA ASN A 429 25.61 12.35 31.28
C ASN A 429 26.57 13.47 30.82
N LYS A 430 27.17 13.34 29.64
CA LYS A 430 28.13 14.31 29.13
C LYS A 430 27.44 15.39 28.31
N GLU A 431 27.97 16.60 28.41
CA GLU A 431 27.58 17.65 27.48
C GLU A 431 28.18 17.39 26.10
N ARG A 432 27.53 17.91 25.05
CA ARG A 432 27.92 17.66 23.66
C ARG A 432 29.40 17.94 23.38
N HIS A 433 29.97 18.98 24.00
CA HIS A 433 31.34 19.40 23.78
C HIS A 433 32.38 18.47 24.43
N GLU A 434 31.95 17.60 25.34
CA GLU A 434 32.80 16.62 26.06
C GLU A 434 32.82 15.24 25.38
N ILE A 435 32.05 15.06 24.30
CA ILE A 435 31.87 13.79 23.60
C ILE A 435 32.88 13.71 22.45
N ASP A 436 33.86 12.81 22.60
CA ASP A 436 34.74 12.45 21.50
C ASP A 436 34.07 11.43 20.58
N PHE A 437 33.52 11.93 19.47
CA PHE A 437 32.92 11.10 18.43
C PHE A 437 33.95 10.45 17.50
N SER A 438 35.17 11.02 17.40
CA SER A 438 36.19 10.56 16.46
C SER A 438 36.65 9.14 16.83
N ASP A 439 36.93 8.91 18.10
CA ASP A 439 37.34 7.60 18.60
C ASP A 439 36.26 6.53 18.39
N PHE A 440 35.00 6.85 18.66
CA PHE A 440 33.89 5.94 18.40
C PHE A 440 33.76 5.64 16.91
N LYS A 441 33.73 6.67 16.06
CA LYS A 441 33.59 6.51 14.61
C LYS A 441 34.71 5.65 14.04
N ASN A 442 35.96 5.91 14.41
CA ASN A 442 37.11 5.16 13.91
C ASN A 442 37.05 3.69 14.35
N ASN A 443 36.72 3.43 15.62
CA ASN A 443 36.56 2.06 16.12
C ASN A 443 35.38 1.34 15.46
N PHE A 444 34.28 2.05 15.25
CA PHE A 444 33.09 1.49 14.60
C PHE A 444 33.37 1.14 13.13
N ILE A 445 33.98 2.06 12.36
CA ILE A 445 34.37 1.83 10.96
C ILE A 445 35.38 0.67 10.86
N LYS A 446 36.41 0.66 11.71
CA LYS A 446 37.37 -0.44 11.78
C LYS A 446 36.70 -1.77 12.04
N GLN A 447 35.73 -1.80 12.96
CA GLN A 447 34.98 -3.02 13.26
C GLN A 447 34.07 -3.42 12.09
N LEU A 448 33.39 -2.47 11.44
CA LEU A 448 32.50 -2.71 10.30
C LEU A 448 33.26 -3.35 9.13
N HIS A 449 34.45 -2.84 8.82
CA HIS A 449 35.30 -3.35 7.74
C HIS A 449 36.17 -4.55 8.13
N SER A 450 36.12 -5.03 9.38
CA SER A 450 36.98 -6.13 9.84
C SER A 450 36.72 -7.47 9.14
N LYS A 451 35.60 -7.60 8.41
CA LYS A 451 35.17 -8.80 7.68
C LYS A 451 35.04 -8.61 6.17
N ASP A 452 35.54 -7.51 5.63
CA ASP A 452 35.50 -7.26 4.18
C ASP A 452 36.19 -8.36 3.34
N PRO A 453 37.37 -8.88 3.73
CA PRO A 453 38.02 -9.96 2.97
C PRO A 453 37.18 -11.24 2.92
N GLU A 454 36.61 -11.64 4.05
CA GLU A 454 35.78 -12.85 4.14
C GLU A 454 34.42 -12.67 3.43
N MET A 455 33.87 -11.46 3.43
CA MET A 455 32.59 -11.15 2.79
C MET A 455 32.70 -10.88 1.28
N ALA A 456 33.88 -11.04 0.68
CA ALA A 456 34.09 -10.87 -0.75
C ALA A 456 33.23 -11.84 -1.60
N VAL A 457 32.87 -13.02 -1.06
CA VAL A 457 31.96 -13.99 -1.72
C VAL A 457 30.53 -13.46 -1.81
N HIS A 458 30.13 -12.56 -0.90
CA HIS A 458 28.82 -11.91 -0.85
C HIS A 458 28.90 -10.41 -1.18
N ARG A 459 29.87 -10.00 -2.01
CA ARG A 459 30.27 -8.60 -2.23
C ARG A 459 29.13 -7.65 -2.61
N GLN A 460 28.19 -8.09 -3.45
CA GLN A 460 27.08 -7.24 -3.90
C GLN A 460 26.18 -6.82 -2.73
N TRP A 461 25.81 -7.77 -1.86
CA TRP A 461 24.99 -7.49 -0.69
C TRP A 461 25.79 -6.77 0.41
N TRP A 462 27.03 -7.20 0.65
CA TRP A 462 27.90 -6.64 1.68
C TRP A 462 28.14 -5.13 1.51
N LYS A 463 28.31 -4.68 0.25
CA LYS A 463 28.45 -3.26 -0.08
C LYS A 463 27.21 -2.45 0.28
N VAL A 464 26.01 -2.99 0.05
CA VAL A 464 24.76 -2.28 0.35
C VAL A 464 24.58 -2.10 1.85
N VAL A 465 24.86 -3.13 2.63
CA VAL A 465 24.70 -3.08 4.09
C VAL A 465 25.75 -2.19 4.75
N THR A 466 27.01 -2.30 4.35
CA THR A 466 28.07 -1.41 4.84
C THR A 466 27.79 0.05 4.47
N ALA A 467 27.30 0.32 3.25
CA ALA A 467 26.89 1.66 2.83
C ALA A 467 25.74 2.22 3.69
N ASN A 468 24.67 1.45 3.94
CA ASN A 468 23.55 1.89 4.77
C ASN A 468 23.98 2.20 6.22
N ILE A 469 24.88 1.39 6.78
CA ILE A 469 25.42 1.62 8.12
C ILE A 469 26.34 2.85 8.16
N LEU A 470 27.18 3.04 7.14
CA LEU A 470 28.04 4.22 7.02
C LEU A 470 27.22 5.50 6.82
N LEU A 471 26.11 5.45 6.07
CA LEU A 471 25.17 6.56 5.93
C LEU A 471 24.51 6.91 7.27
N ALA A 472 24.05 5.93 8.03
CA ALA A 472 23.54 6.17 9.38
C ALA A 472 24.62 6.77 10.31
N LEU A 473 25.84 6.23 10.27
CA LEU A 473 26.96 6.72 11.09
C LEU A 473 27.43 8.14 10.70
N THR A 474 27.39 8.48 9.41
CA THR A 474 27.70 9.83 8.93
C THR A 474 26.61 10.83 9.28
N GLY A 475 25.34 10.41 9.32
CA GLY A 475 24.25 11.22 9.90
C GLY A 475 24.52 11.60 11.36
N VAL A 476 25.05 10.66 12.17
CA VAL A 476 25.48 10.93 13.55
C VAL A 476 26.69 11.89 13.60
N GLY A 477 27.61 11.82 12.62
CA GLY A 477 28.86 12.60 12.57
C GLY A 477 28.81 13.98 11.89
N ALA A 478 27.95 14.19 10.89
CA ALA A 478 27.95 15.40 10.05
C ALA A 478 27.65 16.68 10.83
N LEU A 479 26.94 16.59 11.95
CA LEU A 479 26.63 17.73 12.80
C LEU A 479 27.78 18.15 13.75
N PHE A 480 28.79 17.30 13.99
CA PHE A 480 29.99 17.67 14.75
C PHE A 480 30.86 18.68 14.00
N ILE A 481 30.89 18.59 12.67
CA ILE A 481 31.69 19.48 11.80
C ILE A 481 30.99 20.85 11.66
N VAL A 482 29.66 20.86 11.55
CA VAL A 482 28.88 22.10 11.37
C VAL A 482 29.00 23.04 12.58
N VAL A 483 29.00 22.53 13.81
CA VAL A 483 29.09 23.39 15.02
C VAL A 483 30.53 23.84 15.30
N ARG A 484 31.54 23.02 15.00
CA ARG A 484 32.95 23.44 15.09
C ARG A 484 33.29 24.54 14.07
N SER A 485 32.70 24.49 12.88
CA SER A 485 32.86 25.54 11.86
C SER A 485 32.12 26.83 12.23
N LEU A 486 30.96 26.73 12.90
CA LEU A 486 30.24 27.89 13.44
C LEU A 486 30.93 28.53 14.66
N ALA A 487 31.66 27.76 15.47
CA ALA A 487 32.41 28.27 16.62
C ALA A 487 33.79 28.87 16.27
N GLN A 488 34.33 28.58 15.07
CA GLN A 488 35.69 28.99 14.67
C GLN A 488 35.74 29.99 13.49
N GLY A 489 34.58 30.47 13.03
CA GLY A 489 34.50 31.65 12.14
C GLY A 489 35.12 31.50 10.74
N LYS A 490 35.40 30.27 10.26
CA LYS A 490 35.84 30.03 8.87
C LYS A 490 35.16 28.79 8.29
N PRO A 491 34.32 28.92 7.25
CA PRO A 491 33.77 27.79 6.54
C PRO A 491 34.78 27.29 5.50
N SER A 492 35.38 26.14 5.74
CA SER A 492 36.03 25.34 4.71
C SER A 492 35.19 24.09 4.49
N PHE A 493 34.39 24.09 3.43
CA PHE A 493 33.57 22.95 3.04
C PHE A 493 34.38 22.02 2.13
N PHE A 494 34.85 20.91 2.67
CA PHE A 494 35.24 19.75 1.87
C PHE A 494 34.01 18.91 1.56
N PHE A 495 33.32 19.22 0.46
CA PHE A 495 32.59 18.26 -0.38
C PHE A 495 32.35 18.93 -1.74
N ASP A 496 33.22 18.63 -2.70
CA ASP A 496 32.98 18.97 -4.09
C ASP A 496 31.83 18.07 -4.61
N LYS A 497 30.85 18.70 -5.26
CA LYS A 497 29.59 18.06 -5.70
C LYS A 497 29.86 16.86 -6.61
N THR A 498 29.14 15.77 -6.41
CA THR A 498 29.23 14.62 -7.32
C THR A 498 28.68 15.00 -8.71
N GLN A 499 29.21 14.40 -9.78
CA GLN A 499 28.77 14.67 -11.17
C GLN A 499 27.25 14.55 -11.36
N ARG A 500 26.61 13.68 -10.55
CA ARG A 500 25.17 13.44 -10.57
C ARG A 500 24.36 14.57 -9.92
N GLU A 501 24.91 15.26 -8.91
CA GLU A 501 24.31 16.43 -8.28
C GLU A 501 24.50 17.70 -9.12
N LYS A 502 25.62 17.82 -9.84
CA LYS A 502 25.83 18.91 -10.81
C LYS A 502 24.76 18.86 -11.91
N ASN A 503 24.45 17.66 -12.41
CA ASN A 503 23.40 17.48 -13.43
C ASN A 503 21.98 17.76 -12.92
N ILE A 504 21.70 17.60 -11.63
CA ILE A 504 20.38 17.91 -11.04
C ILE A 504 20.23 19.41 -10.79
N ILE A 505 21.30 20.08 -10.36
CA ILE A 505 21.32 21.53 -10.12
C ILE A 505 21.27 22.33 -11.42
N ASP A 506 21.86 21.81 -12.50
CA ASP A 506 21.73 22.39 -13.84
C ASP A 506 20.29 22.27 -14.37
N VAL A 507 19.58 21.18 -14.05
CA VAL A 507 18.15 21.01 -14.40
C VAL A 507 17.28 21.98 -13.60
N ASP A 508 17.49 22.11 -12.29
CA ASP A 508 16.74 23.07 -11.46
C ASP A 508 16.98 24.54 -11.85
N SER A 509 18.22 24.90 -12.20
CA SER A 509 18.54 26.26 -12.67
C SER A 509 17.92 26.56 -14.03
N ASN A 510 17.86 25.56 -14.93
CA ASN A 510 17.20 25.70 -16.22
C ASN A 510 15.66 25.80 -16.09
N ILE A 511 15.07 25.13 -15.09
CA ILE A 511 13.64 25.23 -14.79
C ILE A 511 13.30 26.61 -14.21
N GLN A 512 14.13 27.18 -13.33
CA GLN A 512 13.88 28.52 -12.79
C GLN A 512 14.03 29.62 -13.86
N ASN A 513 14.97 29.46 -14.80
CA ASN A 513 15.12 30.37 -15.94
C ASN A 513 13.96 30.26 -16.94
N LEU A 514 13.27 29.11 -17.01
CA LEU A 514 12.06 28.96 -17.83
C LEU A 514 10.83 29.60 -17.17
N CYS A 515 10.73 29.56 -15.84
CA CYS A 515 9.63 30.18 -15.09
C CYS A 515 9.68 31.72 -15.11
N SER A 516 10.85 32.33 -15.27
CA SER A 516 11.00 33.80 -15.33
C SER A 516 10.70 34.43 -16.70
N ILE A 517 10.43 33.60 -17.73
CA ILE A 517 10.11 34.05 -19.10
C ILE A 517 8.59 34.18 -19.33
N ILE A 518 7.76 33.71 -18.39
CA ILE A 518 6.29 33.81 -18.50
C ILE A 518 5.85 35.15 -17.90
N PRO A 519 5.45 36.17 -18.69
CA PRO A 519 4.90 37.39 -18.14
C PRO A 519 3.56 37.08 -17.45
N GLU A 520 3.39 37.61 -16.23
CA GLU A 520 2.10 37.61 -15.54
C GLU A 520 1.02 38.26 -16.43
N PRO A 521 -0.20 37.70 -16.49
CA PRO A 521 -1.29 38.34 -17.21
C PRO A 521 -1.64 39.66 -16.52
N GLN A 522 -1.41 40.77 -17.22
CA GLN A 522 -1.87 42.08 -16.77
C GLN A 522 -3.40 42.06 -16.69
N GLU A 523 -3.94 42.27 -15.49
CA GLU A 523 -5.36 42.49 -15.26
C GLU A 523 -5.84 43.71 -16.08
N ALA A 524 -6.59 43.44 -17.15
CA ALA A 524 -7.31 44.47 -17.88
C ALA A 524 -8.47 44.96 -17.01
N ALA A 525 -8.25 46.09 -16.33
CA ALA A 525 -9.31 46.84 -15.66
C ALA A 525 -10.29 47.41 -16.71
N VAL A 526 -11.41 46.72 -16.94
CA VAL A 526 -12.54 47.26 -17.70
C VAL A 526 -13.28 48.26 -16.82
N LYS A 527 -12.96 49.55 -16.99
CA LYS A 527 -13.80 50.66 -16.54
C LYS A 527 -15.01 50.75 -17.48
N ILE A 528 -16.18 50.36 -16.98
CA ILE A 528 -17.46 50.71 -17.59
C ILE A 528 -17.80 52.12 -17.10
N SER A 529 -17.64 53.13 -17.96
CA SER A 529 -18.27 54.44 -17.79
C SER A 529 -19.53 54.51 -18.64
N ALA A 530 -20.64 54.82 -17.98
CA ALA A 530 -21.92 55.10 -18.59
C ALA A 530 -21.83 56.24 -19.62
N PHE A 531 -22.40 56.02 -20.80
CA PHE A 531 -23.24 56.96 -21.56
C PHE A 531 -24.07 56.18 -22.57
#